data_AF-A0A8S1J5H9-F1
#
_entry.id   AF-A0A8S1J5H9-F1
#
_cell.length_a   1.000
_cell.length_b   1.000
_cell.length_c   1.000
_cell.angle_alpha   90.00
_cell.angle_beta   90.00
_cell.angle_gamma   90.00
#
_symmetry.space_group_name_H-M   'P 1'
#
loop_
_entity.id
_entity.type
_entity.pdbx_description
1 polymer ?
#
loop_
_entity_poly.entity_id
_entity_poly.type
_entity_poly.pdbx_seq_one_letter_code
_entity_poly.pdbx_strand_id
1 'polypeptide(L)'
;MEKELKFETHPASSLRVWLFEDVENIEEVREQVVSGKLQPEFAFFNAQLVAGLYVVHLAACRALWSETAGTRRTRSLHTELVCNISGSKHIASSLQRFGISDGTKHLLVARFDGTASD
;
A
#
# COMPACT_ATOMS: atom_id res chain seq x y z
N MET A 1 -14.09 0.95 5.56
CA MET A 1 -14.02 -0.46 6.04
C MET A 1 -12.61 -0.78 6.50
N GLU A 2 -12.41 -1.44 7.65
CA GLU A 2 -11.09 -1.88 8.15
C GLU A 2 -10.98 -3.41 8.14
N LYS A 3 -9.80 -3.92 7.77
CA LYS A 3 -9.43 -5.35 7.83
C LYS A 3 -7.99 -5.50 8.28
N GLU A 4 -7.72 -6.51 9.09
CA GLU A 4 -6.37 -6.98 9.40
C GLU A 4 -6.09 -8.27 8.63
N LEU A 5 -4.96 -8.33 7.94
CA LEU A 5 -4.47 -9.51 7.21
C LEU A 5 -3.23 -10.05 7.91
N LYS A 6 -3.21 -11.36 8.18
CA LYS A 6 -2.10 -12.05 8.84
C LYS A 6 -1.31 -12.89 7.83
N PHE A 7 -0.05 -13.15 8.13
CA PHE A 7 0.85 -13.88 7.24
C PHE A 7 1.34 -15.17 7.90
N GLU A 8 1.05 -16.33 7.30
CA GLU A 8 1.53 -17.62 7.82
C GLU A 8 3.05 -17.73 7.77
N THR A 9 3.67 -17.17 6.73
CA THR A 9 5.14 -17.19 6.55
C THR A 9 5.86 -16.13 7.38
N HIS A 10 5.14 -15.10 7.85
CA HIS A 10 5.69 -14.03 8.69
C HIS A 10 4.73 -13.77 9.86
N PRO A 11 4.63 -14.69 10.85
CA PRO A 11 3.60 -14.61 11.90
C PRO A 11 3.70 -13.38 12.81
N ALA A 12 4.88 -12.76 12.86
CA ALA A 12 5.13 -11.52 13.61
C ALA A 12 4.62 -10.28 12.87
N SER A 13 4.30 -10.39 11.58
CA SER A 13 3.84 -9.28 10.75
C SER A 13 2.33 -9.35 10.50
N SER A 14 1.72 -8.18 10.37
CA SER A 14 0.33 -8.01 9.95
C SER A 14 0.19 -6.86 8.97
N LEU A 15 -0.88 -6.83 8.19
CA LEU A 15 -1.23 -5.71 7.33
C LEU A 15 -2.64 -5.24 7.67
N ARG A 16 -2.75 -4.04 8.22
CA ARG A 16 -4.06 -3.37 8.31
C ARG A 16 -4.35 -2.66 7.02
N VAL A 17 -5.61 -2.72 6.61
CA VAL A 17 -6.11 -2.13 5.39
C VAL A 17 -7.40 -1.37 5.69
N TRP A 18 -7.46 -0.12 5.24
CA TRP A 18 -8.62 0.76 5.34
C TRP A 18 -9.09 1.15 3.95
N LEU A 19 -10.40 1.08 3.74
CA LEU A 19 -11.08 1.60 2.55
C LEU A 19 -11.83 2.87 2.93
N PHE A 20 -11.50 3.95 2.23
CA PHE A 20 -12.19 5.23 2.25
C PHE A 20 -12.88 5.43 0.89
N GLU A 21 -14.13 5.86 0.92
CA GLU A 21 -14.95 6.08 -0.26
C GLU A 21 -15.33 7.55 -0.35
N ASP A 22 -15.55 8.05 -1.57
CA ASP A 22 -15.93 9.43 -1.85
C ASP A 22 -15.00 10.46 -1.18
N VAL A 23 -13.69 10.24 -1.31
CA VAL A 23 -12.64 11.13 -0.77
C VAL A 23 -12.64 12.46 -1.53
N GLU A 24 -12.75 13.56 -0.80
CA GLU A 24 -12.81 14.92 -1.38
C GLU A 24 -11.46 15.65 -1.38
N ASN A 25 -10.52 15.27 -0.51
CA ASN A 25 -9.23 15.95 -0.34
C ASN A 25 -8.04 15.19 -0.95
N ILE A 26 -8.25 14.49 -2.07
CA ILE A 26 -7.24 13.60 -2.66
C ILE A 26 -5.96 14.33 -3.08
N GLU A 27 -6.06 15.58 -3.54
CA GLU A 27 -4.91 16.39 -3.93
C GLU A 27 -3.98 16.64 -2.73
N GLU A 28 -4.53 17.01 -1.57
CA GLU A 28 -3.79 17.18 -0.32
C GLU A 28 -3.13 15.86 0.12
N VAL A 29 -3.88 14.76 0.10
CA VAL A 29 -3.35 13.43 0.45
C VAL A 29 -2.19 13.06 -0.48
N ARG A 30 -2.33 13.30 -1.79
CA ARG A 30 -1.28 13.05 -2.78
C ARG A 30 -0.04 13.88 -2.51
N GLU A 31 -0.17 15.16 -2.20
CA GLU A 31 0.97 16.01 -1.83
C GLU A 31 1.71 15.46 -0.60
N GLN A 32 0.99 15.04 0.42
CA GLN A 32 1.58 14.43 1.62
C GLN A 32 2.34 13.14 1.29
N VAL A 33 1.75 12.26 0.47
CA VAL A 33 2.39 11.01 0.03
C VAL A 33 3.66 11.29 -0.79
N VAL A 34 3.59 12.20 -1.77
CA VAL A 34 4.74 12.54 -2.64
C VAL A 34 5.83 13.24 -1.85
N SER A 35 5.48 14.06 -0.85
CA SER A 35 6.46 14.71 0.01
C SER A 35 7.26 13.71 0.87
N GLY A 36 6.75 12.49 1.07
CA GLY A 36 7.36 11.46 1.90
C GLY A 36 7.39 11.82 3.39
N LYS A 37 6.58 12.80 3.81
CA LYS A 37 6.56 13.31 5.20
C LYS A 37 5.57 12.59 6.12
N LEU A 38 4.75 11.69 5.57
CA LEU A 38 3.81 10.90 6.37
C LEU A 38 4.58 10.00 7.34
N GLN A 39 4.44 10.30 8.62
CA GLN A 39 4.95 9.49 9.72
C GLN A 39 3.81 9.21 10.69
N PRO A 40 3.43 7.94 10.91
CA PRO A 40 3.99 6.72 10.31
C PRO A 40 3.74 6.63 8.78
N GLU A 41 4.52 5.79 8.08
CA GLU A 41 4.36 5.59 6.63
C GLU A 41 3.21 4.62 6.31
N PHE A 42 2.50 4.89 5.22
CA PHE A 42 1.40 4.06 4.73
C PHE A 42 1.53 3.81 3.22
N ALA A 43 0.98 2.70 2.74
CA ALA A 43 0.78 2.42 1.32
C ALA A 43 -0.58 2.96 0.88
N PHE A 44 -0.61 3.73 -0.20
CA PHE A 44 -1.84 4.30 -0.76
C PHE A 44 -2.10 3.72 -2.16
N PHE A 45 -3.32 3.25 -2.39
CA PHE A 45 -3.75 2.68 -3.66
C PHE A 45 -5.03 3.35 -4.14
N ASN A 46 -5.17 3.47 -5.45
CA ASN A 46 -6.49 3.67 -6.03
C ASN A 46 -7.30 2.37 -5.89
N ALA A 47 -8.33 2.38 -5.04
CA ALA A 47 -9.11 1.19 -4.72
C ALA A 47 -9.84 0.62 -5.94
N GLN A 48 -10.15 1.44 -6.95
CA GLN A 48 -10.82 0.99 -8.18
C GLN A 48 -9.94 0.05 -9.03
N LEU A 49 -8.62 0.08 -8.81
CA LEU A 49 -7.66 -0.76 -9.55
C LEU A 49 -7.26 -2.01 -8.77
N VAL A 50 -7.79 -2.19 -7.56
CA VAL A 50 -7.53 -3.35 -6.71
C VAL A 50 -8.76 -4.25 -6.77
N ALA A 51 -8.63 -5.39 -7.49
CA ALA A 51 -9.74 -6.33 -7.68
C ALA A 51 -10.26 -6.97 -6.38
N GLY A 52 -9.45 -6.97 -5.31
CA GLY A 52 -9.84 -7.45 -3.99
C GLY A 52 -8.67 -7.57 -3.03
N LEU A 53 -8.97 -7.79 -1.74
CA LEU A 53 -7.96 -7.87 -0.68
C LEU A 53 -6.98 -9.02 -0.85
N TYR A 54 -7.35 -10.10 -1.54
CA TYR A 54 -6.44 -11.20 -1.80
C TYR A 54 -5.21 -10.76 -2.63
N VAL A 55 -5.40 -9.85 -3.60
CA VAL A 55 -4.30 -9.29 -4.40
C VAL A 55 -3.35 -8.48 -3.52
N VAL A 56 -3.90 -7.66 -2.62
CA VAL A 56 -3.12 -6.88 -1.65
C VAL A 56 -2.37 -7.81 -0.71
N HIS A 57 -3.02 -8.87 -0.24
CA HIS A 57 -2.43 -9.86 0.67
C HIS A 57 -1.23 -10.55 0.02
N LEU A 58 -1.37 -11.03 -1.22
CA LEU A 58 -0.27 -11.66 -1.97
C LEU A 58 0.88 -10.67 -2.26
N ALA A 59 0.55 -9.43 -2.63
CA ALA A 59 1.54 -8.39 -2.85
C ALA A 59 2.33 -8.05 -1.57
N ALA A 60 1.66 -8.10 -0.42
CA ALA A 60 2.25 -7.92 0.89
C ALA A 60 3.13 -9.11 1.30
N CYS A 61 2.68 -10.35 1.07
CA CYS A 61 3.52 -11.54 1.25
C CYS A 61 4.82 -11.40 0.46
N ARG A 62 4.75 -10.98 -0.80
CA ARG A 62 5.92 -10.77 -1.65
C ARG A 62 6.81 -9.64 -1.15
N ALA A 63 6.23 -8.57 -0.62
CA ALA A 63 6.98 -7.45 -0.05
C ALA A 63 7.75 -7.87 1.21
N LEU A 64 7.13 -8.67 2.08
CA LEU A 64 7.80 -9.24 3.27
C LEU A 64 8.93 -10.20 2.88
N TRP A 65 8.72 -11.06 1.89
CA TRP A 65 9.80 -11.92 1.40
C TRP A 65 10.98 -11.13 0.83
N SER A 66 10.73 -10.07 0.06
CA SER A 66 11.82 -9.25 -0.48
C SER A 66 12.51 -8.42 0.61
N GLU A 67 11.79 -8.00 1.66
CA GLU A 67 12.35 -7.39 2.88
C GLU A 67 13.34 -8.33 3.56
N THR A 68 12.87 -9.53 3.95
CA THR A 68 13.69 -10.51 4.66
C THR A 68 14.90 -10.95 3.85
N ALA A 69 14.75 -11.06 2.53
CA ALA A 69 15.85 -11.41 1.63
C ALA A 69 16.79 -10.23 1.28
N GLY A 70 16.46 -9.00 1.68
CA GLY A 70 17.25 -7.80 1.31
C GLY A 70 17.22 -7.48 -0.20
N THR A 71 16.18 -7.92 -0.91
CA THR A 71 16.03 -7.79 -2.38
C THR A 71 14.94 -6.81 -2.80
N ARG A 72 14.50 -5.96 -1.87
CA ARG A 72 13.54 -4.87 -2.16
C ARG A 72 14.11 -3.92 -3.22
N ARG A 73 13.22 -3.43 -4.07
CA ARG A 73 13.54 -2.51 -5.17
C ARG A 73 13.25 -1.08 -4.80
N THR A 74 12.30 -0.86 -3.89
CA THR A 74 11.86 0.46 -3.45
C THR A 74 12.53 0.88 -2.14
N ARG A 75 12.33 2.14 -1.77
CA ARG A 75 12.89 2.72 -0.54
C ARG A 75 12.21 2.22 0.74
N SER A 76 10.94 1.86 0.66
CA SER A 76 10.15 1.38 1.79
C SER A 76 9.35 0.12 1.45
N LEU A 77 8.99 -0.62 2.50
CA LEU A 77 8.11 -1.79 2.40
C LEU A 77 6.72 -1.42 1.86
N HIS A 78 6.20 -0.25 2.23
CA HIS A 78 4.91 0.28 1.76
C HIS A 78 4.92 0.59 0.25
N THR A 79 6.00 1.20 -0.25
CA THR A 79 6.17 1.43 -1.69
C THR A 79 6.35 0.10 -2.45
N GLU A 80 7.03 -0.89 -1.84
CA GLU A 80 7.24 -2.21 -2.45
C GLU A 80 5.90 -2.94 -2.61
N LEU A 81 5.01 -2.81 -1.61
CA LEU A 81 3.65 -3.33 -1.66
C LEU A 81 2.86 -2.78 -2.85
N VAL A 82 2.85 -1.46 -3.06
CA VAL A 82 2.19 -0.84 -4.24
C VAL A 82 2.81 -1.35 -5.55
N CYS A 83 4.14 -1.43 -5.61
CA CYS A 83 4.84 -1.94 -6.79
C CYS A 83 4.57 -3.43 -7.07
N ASN A 84 4.33 -4.24 -6.05
CA ASN A 84 4.07 -5.67 -6.21
C ASN A 84 2.68 -5.96 -6.80
N ILE A 85 1.71 -5.07 -6.62
CA ILE A 85 0.38 -5.20 -7.24
C ILE A 85 0.47 -5.06 -8.77
N SER A 86 1.37 -4.21 -9.28
CA SER A 86 1.45 -3.95 -10.72
C SER A 86 2.03 -5.11 -11.53
N GLY A 87 2.74 -6.04 -10.89
CA GLY A 87 3.53 -7.09 -11.56
C GLY A 87 4.71 -6.55 -12.38
N SER A 88 4.97 -5.24 -12.35
CA SER A 88 5.99 -4.57 -13.15
C SER A 88 7.31 -4.42 -12.39
N LYS A 89 8.40 -4.32 -13.14
CA LYS A 89 9.71 -3.92 -12.63
C LYS A 89 9.92 -2.40 -12.65
N HIS A 90 9.04 -1.65 -13.31
CA HIS A 90 9.13 -0.19 -13.42
C HIS A 90 8.39 0.47 -12.26
N ILE A 91 9.15 0.91 -11.24
CA ILE A 91 8.63 1.51 -10.01
C ILE A 91 7.72 2.71 -10.31
N ALA A 92 8.22 3.68 -11.10
CA ALA A 92 7.47 4.91 -11.40
C ALA A 92 6.13 4.63 -12.08
N SER A 93 6.11 3.75 -13.08
CA SER A 93 4.86 3.37 -13.77
C SER A 93 3.91 2.61 -12.85
N SER A 94 4.43 1.80 -11.92
CA SER A 94 3.62 1.09 -10.94
C SER A 94 2.92 2.05 -9.99
N LEU A 95 3.66 3.04 -9.46
CA LEU A 95 3.12 4.06 -8.56
C LEU A 95 2.12 4.98 -9.26
N GLN A 96 2.40 5.39 -10.50
CA GLN A 96 1.48 6.21 -11.29
C GLN A 96 0.17 5.48 -11.59
N ARG A 97 0.23 4.16 -11.83
CA ARG A 97 -0.94 3.37 -12.20
C ARG A 97 -1.73 2.93 -10.99
N PHE A 98 -1.10 2.33 -9.98
CA PHE A 98 -1.80 1.70 -8.84
C PHE A 98 -1.81 2.55 -7.58
N GLY A 99 -0.96 3.57 -7.49
CA GLY A 99 -1.03 4.58 -6.44
C GLY A 99 -2.17 5.57 -6.66
N ILE A 100 -2.10 6.69 -5.96
CA ILE A 100 -3.13 7.73 -6.01
C ILE A 100 -2.83 8.80 -7.06
N SER A 101 -3.89 9.31 -7.66
CA SER A 101 -3.90 10.44 -8.59
C SER A 101 -5.02 11.41 -8.23
N ASP A 102 -5.01 12.60 -8.83
CA ASP A 102 -5.97 13.69 -8.54
C ASP A 102 -7.44 13.29 -8.79
N GLY A 103 -7.68 12.24 -9.60
CA GLY A 103 -9.02 11.70 -9.85
C GLY A 103 -9.44 10.54 -8.93
N THR A 104 -8.63 10.17 -7.93
CA THR A 104 -8.92 9.00 -7.08
C THR A 104 -10.03 9.33 -6.08
N LYS A 105 -11.19 8.70 -6.24
CA LYS A 105 -12.35 8.86 -5.33
C LYS A 105 -12.42 7.84 -4.22
N HIS A 106 -11.91 6.63 -4.48
CA HIS A 106 -11.90 5.55 -3.50
C HIS A 106 -10.46 5.18 -3.19
N LEU A 107 -10.09 5.33 -1.93
CA LEU A 107 -8.73 5.19 -1.45
C LEU A 107 -8.62 3.92 -0.62
N LEU A 108 -7.71 3.04 -1.01
CA LEU A 108 -7.27 1.96 -0.14
C LEU A 108 -5.97 2.40 0.52
N VAL A 109 -5.89 2.26 1.83
CA VAL A 109 -4.69 2.57 2.62
C VAL A 109 -4.28 1.29 3.32
N ALA A 110 -2.98 0.97 3.34
CA ALA A 110 -2.49 -0.19 4.07
C ALA A 110 -1.21 0.13 4.85
N ARG A 111 -1.06 -0.50 6.01
CA ARG A 111 0.14 -0.36 6.83
C ARG A 111 0.56 -1.69 7.42
N PHE A 112 1.86 -1.97 7.34
CA PHE A 112 2.46 -3.09 8.03
C PHE A 112 2.55 -2.81 9.52
N ASP A 113 2.14 -3.78 10.33
CA ASP A 113 2.22 -3.73 11.79
C ASP A 113 1.53 -2.48 12.38
N GLY A 114 0.41 -2.10 11.75
CA GLY A 114 -0.47 -1.05 12.23
C GLY A 114 -1.19 -1.45 13.52
N THR A 115 -1.43 -0.46 14.37
CA THR A 115 -2.23 -0.53 15.58
C THR A 115 -3.65 -0.02 15.32
N ALA A 116 -4.56 -0.24 16.27
CA ALA A 116 -5.94 0.23 16.15
C ALA A 116 -6.10 1.75 16.33
N SER A 117 -5.04 2.45 16.76
CA SER A 117 -5.02 3.91 16.95
C SER A 117 -4.47 4.68 15.75
N ASP A 118 -4.16 3.98 14.66
CA ASP A 118 -3.61 4.54 13.43
C ASP A 118 -4.67 4.95 12.40
#